data_AF-A0A168LPB9-F1
#
_entry.id   AF-A0A168LPB9-F1
#
_cell.length_a   1.000
_cell.length_b   1.000
_cell.length_c   1.000
_cell.angle_alpha   90.00
_cell.angle_beta   90.00
_cell.angle_gamma   90.00
#
_symmetry.space_group_name_H-M   'P 1'
#
loop_
_entity.id
_entity.type
_entity.pdbx_description
1 polymer ?
#
loop_
_entity_poly.entity_id
_entity_poly.type
_entity_poly.pdbx_seq_one_letter_code
_entity_poly.pdbx_strand_id
1 'polypeptide(L)'
;MKIKPPRQAPEWSYSSLRESIDKTLSSPGIMPNNKAHINCGSSARMAGIVCANEDHTRHQGRWNNTTMNGAYLTNLPRGLVRSMAGFPINSRSFYFSHAALDPPTKLCKKLFPAIDEWHDRLATKELDPDNNNQPTVAANAFVQVIMMLRKTLIQDSVLMMELQPCYPIWQHSVFSDQAYLSFER
;
A
#
# COMPACT_ATOMS: atom_id res chain seq x y z
N MET A 1 17.89 -27.01 -1.36
CA MET A 1 18.86 -25.89 -1.25
C MET A 1 18.38 -24.98 -0.11
N LYS A 2 19.04 -24.93 1.06
CA LYS A 2 18.56 -24.12 2.19
C LYS A 2 18.89 -22.65 1.92
N ILE A 3 17.87 -21.87 1.54
CA ILE A 3 18.00 -20.41 1.36
C ILE A 3 18.22 -19.80 2.74
N LYS A 4 19.44 -19.31 3.00
CA LYS A 4 19.74 -18.58 4.23
C LYS A 4 18.89 -17.29 4.21
N PRO A 5 18.14 -16.98 5.28
CA PRO A 5 17.35 -15.76 5.29
C PRO A 5 18.31 -14.56 5.10
N PRO A 6 17.98 -13.63 4.20
CA PRO A 6 18.79 -12.43 4.03
C PRO A 6 18.88 -11.71 5.38
N ARG A 7 20.07 -11.17 5.67
CA ARG A 7 20.28 -10.35 6.88
C ARG A 7 19.28 -9.20 6.81
N GLN A 8 18.37 -9.13 7.80
CA GLN A 8 17.45 -8.00 7.90
C GLN A 8 18.28 -6.72 7.96
N ALA A 9 17.95 -5.75 7.11
CA ALA A 9 18.52 -4.42 7.23
C ALA A 9 18.10 -3.87 8.62
N PRO A 10 19.02 -3.25 9.37
CA PRO A 10 18.66 -2.61 10.63
C PRO A 10 17.57 -1.57 10.36
N GLU A 11 16.54 -1.58 11.22
CA GLU A 11 15.49 -0.57 11.17
C GLU A 11 16.12 0.83 11.31
N TRP A 12 15.55 1.82 10.61
CA TRP A 12 16.02 3.19 10.72
C TRP A 12 15.89 3.70 12.15
N SER A 13 16.90 4.42 12.64
CA SER A 13 16.85 5.00 13.97
C SER A 13 15.78 6.10 14.04
N TYR A 14 15.18 6.28 15.22
CA TYR A 14 14.22 7.36 15.44
C TYR A 14 14.80 8.74 15.10
N SER A 15 16.08 8.98 15.39
CA SER A 15 16.76 10.24 15.05
C SER A 15 16.78 10.49 13.54
N SER A 16 17.13 9.47 12.75
CA SER A 16 17.17 9.57 11.29
C SER A 16 15.79 9.87 10.69
N LEU A 17 14.74 9.20 11.20
CA LEU A 17 13.36 9.46 10.77
C LEU A 17 12.94 10.89 11.12
N ARG A 18 13.23 11.35 12.35
CA ARG A 18 12.89 12.69 12.83
C ARG A 18 13.57 13.78 12.00
N GLU A 19 14.86 13.62 11.70
CA GLU A 19 15.62 14.55 10.87
C GLU A 19 15.08 14.62 9.44
N SER A 20 14.73 13.47 8.85
CA SER A 20 14.12 13.42 7.52
C SER A 20 12.78 14.16 7.46
N ILE A 21 11.91 13.97 8.46
CA ILE A 21 10.62 14.66 8.56
C ILE A 21 10.84 16.17 8.70
N ASP A 22 11.77 16.57 9.56
CA ASP A 22 12.09 17.98 9.78
C ASP A 22 12.54 18.69 8.50
N LYS A 23 13.45 18.06 7.76
CA LYS A 23 13.94 18.58 6.48
C LYS A 23 12.82 18.72 5.45
N THR A 24 11.95 17.71 5.38
CA THR A 24 10.83 17.68 4.42
C THR A 24 9.82 18.80 4.71
N LEU A 25 9.52 19.06 5.99
CA LEU A 25 8.57 20.10 6.40
C LEU A 25 9.18 21.52 6.35
N SER A 26 10.46 21.65 6.64
CA SER A 26 11.17 22.92 6.53
C SER A 26 11.25 23.41 5.08
N SER A 27 11.31 22.51 4.11
CA SER A 27 11.39 22.86 2.68
C SER A 27 10.23 23.75 2.19
N PRO A 28 8.95 23.47 2.50
CA PRO A 28 7.83 24.37 2.25
C PRO A 28 7.58 25.41 3.36
N GLY A 29 8.46 25.54 4.35
CA GLY A 29 8.29 26.49 5.46
C GLY A 29 7.30 26.06 6.55
N ILE A 30 6.96 24.77 6.63
CA ILE A 30 6.06 24.24 7.67
C ILE A 30 6.87 24.01 8.95
N MET A 31 6.48 24.69 10.03
CA MET A 31 7.15 24.61 11.33
C MET A 31 6.33 23.77 12.32
N PRO A 32 6.61 22.47 12.48
CA PRO A 32 5.88 21.62 13.42
C PRO A 32 6.36 21.83 14.87
N ASN A 33 5.41 21.96 15.80
CA ASN A 33 5.72 21.98 17.24
C ASN A 33 6.23 20.61 17.75
N ASN A 34 5.75 19.51 17.16
CA ASN A 34 6.20 18.17 17.52
C ASN A 34 6.43 17.32 16.26
N LYS A 35 7.71 17.21 15.86
CA LYS A 35 8.17 16.63 14.58
C LYS A 35 7.79 15.17 14.40
N ALA A 36 7.92 14.34 15.44
CA ALA A 36 7.66 12.90 15.34
C ALA A 36 6.20 12.50 15.59
N HIS A 37 5.39 13.41 16.13
CA HIS A 37 3.98 13.16 16.43
C HIS A 37 3.04 13.96 15.52
N ILE A 38 3.52 14.53 14.42
CA ILE A 38 2.71 15.35 13.51
C ILE A 38 1.46 14.61 13.00
N ASN A 39 1.59 13.30 12.76
CA ASN A 39 0.49 12.45 12.32
C ASN A 39 -0.31 11.84 13.49
N CYS A 40 0.15 11.99 14.74
CA CYS A 40 -0.53 11.45 15.91
C CYS A 40 -1.85 12.20 16.13
N GLY A 41 -2.97 11.51 15.95
CA GLY A 41 -4.31 12.11 16.01
C GLY A 41 -4.78 12.78 14.71
N SER A 42 -3.95 12.83 13.66
CA SER A 42 -4.36 13.35 12.35
C SER A 42 -5.57 12.60 11.79
N SER A 43 -5.58 11.27 11.90
CA SER A 43 -6.71 10.43 11.46
C SER A 43 -8.00 10.76 12.19
N ALA A 44 -7.95 10.99 13.50
CA ALA A 44 -9.13 11.37 14.29
C ALA A 44 -9.64 12.77 13.92
N ARG A 45 -8.75 13.72 13.68
CA ARG A 45 -9.11 15.07 13.20
C ARG A 45 -9.73 15.03 11.80
N MET A 46 -9.13 14.27 10.89
CA MET A 46 -9.66 14.06 9.54
C MET A 46 -11.03 13.40 9.58
N ALA A 47 -11.23 12.39 10.44
CA ALA A 47 -12.53 11.76 10.66
C ALA A 47 -13.60 12.77 11.15
N GLY A 48 -13.22 13.72 11.99
CA GLY A 48 -14.08 14.83 12.40
C GLY A 48 -14.44 15.77 11.24
N ILE A 49 -13.45 16.18 10.43
CA ILE A 49 -13.65 17.06 9.27
C ILE A 49 -14.62 16.44 8.26
N VAL A 50 -14.47 15.14 7.99
CA VAL A 50 -15.31 14.42 7.02
C VAL A 50 -16.64 13.94 7.62
N CYS A 51 -16.98 14.36 8.86
CA CYS A 51 -18.20 13.99 9.57
C CYS A 51 -18.41 12.46 9.63
N ALA A 52 -17.33 11.69 9.81
CA ALA A 52 -17.44 10.25 9.96
C ALA A 52 -18.15 9.90 11.27
N ASN A 53 -18.94 8.82 11.24
CA ASN A 53 -19.64 8.31 12.42
C ASN A 53 -18.63 8.08 13.56
N GLU A 54 -18.88 8.70 14.73
CA GLU A 54 -18.05 8.58 15.92
C GLU A 54 -17.81 7.12 16.33
N ASP A 55 -18.78 6.25 16.15
CA ASP A 55 -18.66 4.82 16.49
C ASP A 55 -17.64 4.12 15.57
N HIS A 56 -17.56 4.52 14.30
CA HIS A 56 -16.51 4.05 13.40
C HIS A 56 -15.13 4.59 13.81
N THR A 57 -15.04 5.85 14.25
CA THR A 57 -13.80 6.46 14.73
C THR A 57 -13.32 5.81 16.02
N ARG A 58 -14.23 5.53 16.96
CA ARG A 58 -13.96 4.79 18.21
C ARG A 58 -13.53 3.35 17.91
N HIS A 59 -14.17 2.69 16.96
CA HIS A 59 -13.81 1.35 16.52
C HIS A 59 -12.39 1.31 15.92
N GLN A 60 -12.10 2.20 14.96
CA GLN A 60 -10.78 2.27 14.33
C GLN A 60 -9.68 2.70 15.32
N GLY A 61 -9.97 3.67 16.18
CA GLY A 61 -9.05 4.14 17.23
C GLY A 61 -8.88 3.14 18.38
N ARG A 62 -9.58 2.01 18.36
CA ARG A 62 -9.61 1.01 19.43
C ARG A 62 -9.96 1.62 20.79
N TRP A 63 -10.89 2.57 20.79
CA TRP A 63 -11.43 3.21 22.00
C TRP A 63 -12.66 2.46 22.53
N ASN A 64 -13.24 1.56 21.72
CA ASN A 64 -14.30 0.63 22.13
C ASN A 64 -13.69 -0.75 22.47
N ASN A 65 -13.03 -0.86 23.62
CA ASN A 65 -12.34 -2.09 24.07
C ASN A 65 -13.21 -2.98 24.98
N THR A 66 -14.50 -3.13 24.70
CA THR A 66 -15.22 -4.25 25.33
C THR A 66 -14.61 -5.56 24.81
N THR A 67 -14.39 -6.55 25.68
CA THR A 67 -13.74 -7.83 25.31
C THR A 67 -14.39 -8.49 24.08
N MET A 68 -15.71 -8.30 23.93
CA MET A 68 -16.48 -8.76 22.78
C MET A 68 -16.12 -8.01 21.49
N ASN A 69 -16.08 -6.68 21.51
CA ASN A 69 -15.78 -5.89 20.32
C ASN A 69 -14.32 -6.08 19.85
N GLY A 70 -13.37 -6.17 20.77
CA GLY A 70 -11.96 -6.44 20.44
C GLY A 70 -11.71 -7.83 19.83
N ALA A 71 -12.52 -8.83 20.20
CA ALA A 71 -12.40 -10.20 19.71
C ALA A 71 -13.20 -10.48 18.43
N TYR A 72 -14.36 -9.83 18.25
CA TYR A 72 -15.30 -10.16 17.16
C TYR A 72 -15.41 -9.10 16.05
N LEU A 73 -15.07 -7.83 16.31
CA LEU A 73 -15.09 -6.80 15.26
C LEU A 73 -13.75 -6.77 14.51
N THR A 74 -13.57 -7.72 13.60
CA THR A 74 -12.37 -7.83 12.74
C THR A 74 -12.44 -6.93 11.50
N ASN A 75 -13.63 -6.42 11.17
CA ASN A 75 -13.83 -5.63 9.96
C ASN A 75 -13.44 -4.17 10.18
N LEU A 76 -12.61 -3.64 9.29
CA LEU A 76 -12.34 -2.20 9.21
C LEU A 76 -13.60 -1.45 8.75
N PRO A 77 -13.95 -0.31 9.38
CA PRO A 77 -15.11 0.48 8.99
C PRO A 77 -14.91 1.06 7.59
N ARG A 78 -15.44 0.39 6.56
CA ARG A 78 -15.22 0.72 5.13
C ARG A 78 -15.55 2.18 4.80
N GLY A 79 -16.62 2.73 5.38
CA GLY A 79 -16.98 4.14 5.19
C GLY A 79 -15.90 5.09 5.68
N LEU A 80 -15.30 4.80 6.84
CA LEU A 80 -14.22 5.61 7.41
C LEU A 80 -12.92 5.45 6.61
N VAL A 81 -12.54 4.23 6.21
CA VAL A 81 -11.36 4.00 5.34
C VAL A 81 -11.49 4.77 4.03
N ARG A 82 -12.65 4.75 3.38
CA ARG A 82 -12.92 5.53 2.17
C ARG A 82 -12.78 7.04 2.41
N SER A 83 -13.35 7.51 3.51
CA SER A 83 -13.30 8.93 3.85
C SER A 83 -11.89 9.42 4.12
N MET A 84 -11.06 8.60 4.77
CA MET A 84 -9.64 8.91 4.98
C MET A 84 -8.85 8.92 3.68
N ALA A 85 -9.28 8.16 2.67
CA ALA A 85 -8.73 8.21 1.32
C ALA A 85 -9.29 9.36 0.47
N GLY A 86 -10.08 10.28 1.05
CA GLY A 86 -10.62 11.45 0.38
C GLY A 86 -11.92 11.22 -0.41
N PHE A 87 -12.54 10.03 -0.29
CA PHE A 87 -13.79 9.71 -0.98
C PHE A 87 -15.03 10.00 -0.12
N PRO A 88 -16.20 10.28 -0.73
CA PRO A 88 -17.44 10.45 0.02
C PRO A 88 -17.87 9.17 0.76
N ILE A 89 -18.27 9.29 2.03
CA ILE A 89 -18.65 8.17 2.91
C ILE A 89 -19.80 7.33 2.32
N ASN A 90 -20.81 8.00 1.77
CA ASN A 90 -22.07 7.38 1.32
C ASN A 90 -22.08 7.00 -0.16
N SER A 91 -20.96 7.15 -0.88
CA SER A 91 -20.94 6.81 -2.30
C SER A 91 -20.94 5.29 -2.48
N ARG A 92 -21.91 4.78 -3.27
CA ARG A 92 -21.95 3.36 -3.66
C ARG A 92 -20.87 3.01 -4.68
N SER A 93 -20.46 3.99 -5.49
CA SER A 93 -19.44 3.89 -6.53
C SER A 93 -18.51 5.09 -6.46
N PHE A 94 -17.24 4.89 -6.78
CA PHE A 94 -16.26 5.96 -6.91
C PHE A 94 -15.51 5.73 -8.22
N TYR A 95 -15.31 6.82 -8.98
CA TYR A 95 -14.53 6.76 -10.20
C TYR A 95 -13.07 6.99 -9.85
N PHE A 96 -12.23 6.03 -10.19
CA PHE A 96 -10.80 6.12 -10.04
C PHE A 96 -10.25 6.27 -11.46
N SER A 97 -9.89 7.49 -11.85
CA SER A 97 -9.56 7.83 -13.24
C SER A 97 -8.41 6.98 -13.79
N HIS A 98 -7.38 6.74 -12.99
CA HIS A 98 -6.25 5.87 -13.36
C HIS A 98 -6.57 4.37 -13.23
N ALA A 99 -7.63 4.04 -12.47
CA ALA A 99 -8.36 2.77 -12.46
C ALA A 99 -8.93 2.29 -13.80
N ALA A 100 -9.11 3.20 -14.76
CA ALA A 100 -9.96 2.96 -15.92
C ALA A 100 -9.38 1.97 -16.94
N LEU A 101 -8.05 1.84 -17.00
CA LEU A 101 -7.37 0.97 -17.95
C LEU A 101 -6.57 -0.10 -17.22
N ASP A 102 -6.83 -1.37 -17.52
CA ASP A 102 -6.02 -2.47 -17.03
C ASP A 102 -4.70 -2.54 -17.84
N PRO A 103 -3.54 -2.48 -17.18
CA PRO A 103 -2.26 -2.64 -17.86
C PRO A 103 -2.13 -4.05 -18.45
N PRO A 104 -1.44 -4.22 -19.60
CA PRO A 104 -1.27 -5.52 -20.23
C PRO A 104 -0.66 -6.54 -19.26
N THR A 105 -1.26 -7.73 -19.14
CA THR A 105 -0.78 -8.76 -18.20
C THR A 105 0.69 -9.11 -18.43
N LYS A 106 1.12 -9.19 -19.70
CA LYS A 106 2.53 -9.44 -20.07
C LYS A 106 3.47 -8.39 -19.50
N LEU A 107 3.03 -7.13 -19.44
CA LEU A 107 3.79 -6.03 -18.86
C LEU A 107 3.82 -6.14 -17.33
N CYS A 108 2.68 -6.42 -16.69
CA CYS A 108 2.62 -6.64 -15.24
C CYS A 108 3.57 -7.75 -14.76
N LYS A 109 3.68 -8.86 -15.51
CA LYS A 109 4.57 -9.98 -15.17
C LYS A 109 6.06 -9.62 -15.20
N LYS A 110 6.44 -8.50 -15.83
CA LYS A 110 7.82 -7.99 -15.80
C LYS A 110 8.18 -7.32 -14.46
N LEU A 111 7.18 -6.89 -13.70
CA LEU A 111 7.34 -6.35 -12.35
C LEU A 111 7.15 -7.45 -11.31
N PHE A 112 8.18 -7.68 -10.50
CA PHE A 112 8.21 -8.72 -9.48
C PHE A 112 7.86 -10.12 -10.04
N PRO A 113 8.61 -10.65 -11.03
CA PRO A 113 8.25 -11.87 -11.76
C PRO A 113 8.09 -13.11 -10.87
N ALA A 114 8.83 -13.18 -9.76
CA ALA A 114 8.71 -14.27 -8.78
C ALA A 114 7.29 -14.39 -8.19
N ILE A 115 6.50 -13.31 -8.19
CA ILE A 115 5.15 -13.30 -7.64
C ILE A 115 4.20 -14.19 -8.42
N ASP A 116 4.33 -14.26 -9.76
CA ASP A 116 3.50 -15.16 -10.56
C ASP A 116 3.83 -16.64 -10.26
N GLU A 117 5.12 -16.97 -10.08
CA GLU A 117 5.54 -18.31 -9.65
C GLU A 117 5.00 -18.65 -8.25
N TRP A 118 5.08 -17.73 -7.29
CA TRP A 118 4.54 -17.94 -5.95
C TRP A 118 3.02 -18.05 -5.96
N HIS A 119 2.33 -17.29 -6.79
CA HIS A 119 0.88 -17.39 -6.97
C HIS A 119 0.48 -18.78 -7.44
N ASP A 120 1.17 -19.32 -8.45
CA ASP A 120 0.87 -20.65 -9.00
C ASP A 120 1.18 -21.76 -7.99
N ARG A 121 2.34 -21.71 -7.32
CA ARG A 121 2.72 -22.67 -6.26
C ARG A 121 1.71 -22.72 -5.10
N LEU A 122 1.22 -21.55 -4.68
CA LEU A 122 0.22 -21.46 -3.61
C LEU A 122 -1.15 -21.97 -4.06
N ALA A 123 -1.47 -21.84 -5.35
CA ALA A 123 -2.71 -22.36 -5.94
C ALA A 123 -2.69 -23.89 -6.09
N THR A 124 -1.56 -24.48 -6.50
CA THR A 124 -1.43 -25.93 -6.69
C THR A 124 -1.25 -26.70 -5.38
N LYS A 125 -1.01 -26.02 -4.25
CA LYS A 125 -0.62 -26.63 -2.95
C LYS A 125 0.61 -27.54 -3.06
N GLU A 126 1.37 -27.44 -4.15
CA GLU A 126 2.63 -28.15 -4.36
C GLU A 126 3.72 -27.47 -3.52
N LEU A 127 3.65 -27.72 -2.22
CA LEU A 127 4.77 -27.47 -1.33
C LEU A 127 5.57 -28.76 -1.24
N ASP A 128 6.88 -28.61 -1.38
CA ASP A 128 7.87 -29.66 -1.16
C ASP A 128 7.48 -30.47 0.09
N PRO A 129 7.29 -31.80 -0.01
CA PRO A 129 6.86 -32.63 1.12
C PRO A 129 7.85 -32.61 2.31
N ASP A 130 9.07 -32.13 2.09
CA ASP A 130 10.12 -31.96 3.11
C ASP A 130 10.14 -30.54 3.73
N ASN A 131 9.24 -29.65 3.30
CA ASN A 131 9.13 -28.27 3.76
C ASN A 131 7.79 -28.00 4.48
N ASN A 132 7.85 -27.79 5.79
CA ASN A 132 6.69 -27.58 6.67
C ASN A 132 5.94 -26.25 6.45
N ASN A 133 6.24 -25.50 5.39
CA ASN A 133 5.64 -24.20 5.10
C ASN A 133 4.26 -24.36 4.44
N GLN A 134 3.26 -24.82 5.20
CA GLN A 134 1.86 -24.80 4.78
C GLN A 134 1.49 -23.43 4.17
N PRO A 135 0.66 -23.37 3.10
CA PRO A 135 0.24 -22.09 2.52
C PRO A 135 -0.50 -21.31 3.60
N THR A 136 0.09 -20.21 4.09
CA THR A 136 -0.59 -19.37 5.07
C THR A 136 -1.52 -18.41 4.35
N VAL A 137 -2.67 -18.11 4.96
CA VAL A 137 -3.60 -17.08 4.46
C VAL A 137 -2.87 -15.75 4.24
N ALA A 138 -1.89 -15.44 5.10
CA ALA A 138 -1.04 -14.25 4.97
C ALA A 138 -0.16 -14.29 3.72
N ALA A 139 0.43 -15.42 3.35
CA ALA A 139 1.22 -15.55 2.13
C ALA A 139 0.37 -15.33 0.87
N ASN A 140 -0.82 -15.93 0.82
CA ASN A 140 -1.76 -15.73 -0.29
C ASN A 140 -2.18 -14.26 -0.41
N ALA A 141 -2.55 -13.63 0.72
CA ALA A 141 -2.92 -12.22 0.74
C ALA A 141 -1.75 -11.31 0.34
N PHE A 142 -0.52 -11.62 0.78
CA PHE A 142 0.67 -10.85 0.42
C PHE A 142 0.94 -10.90 -1.09
N VAL A 143 0.90 -12.08 -1.70
CA VAL A 143 1.04 -12.25 -3.15
C VAL A 143 -0.01 -11.42 -3.90
N GLN A 144 -1.27 -11.48 -3.47
CA GLN A 144 -2.35 -10.67 -4.05
C GLN A 144 -2.09 -9.16 -3.91
N VAL A 145 -1.59 -8.70 -2.76
CA VAL A 145 -1.22 -7.29 -2.55
C VAL A 145 -0.14 -6.86 -3.52
N ILE A 146 0.93 -7.65 -3.72
CA ILE A 146 1.97 -7.29 -4.69
C ILE A 146 1.43 -7.27 -6.12
N MET A 147 0.53 -8.21 -6.48
CA MET A 147 -0.14 -8.21 -7.78
C MET A 147 -1.07 -7.01 -7.99
N MET A 148 -1.65 -6.44 -6.93
CA MET A 148 -2.38 -5.18 -7.01
C MET A 148 -1.41 -4.01 -7.16
N LEU A 149 -0.35 -3.95 -6.35
CA LEU A 149 0.65 -2.88 -6.40
C LEU A 149 1.36 -2.79 -7.75
N ARG A 150 1.66 -3.92 -8.43
CA ARG A 150 2.25 -3.87 -9.78
C ARG A 150 1.32 -3.22 -10.79
N LYS A 151 0.01 -3.43 -10.68
CA LYS A 151 -0.98 -2.81 -11.58
C LYS A 151 -1.04 -1.32 -11.32
N THR A 152 -1.21 -0.93 -10.05
CA THR A 152 -1.25 0.48 -9.63
C THR A 152 0.03 1.21 -10.00
N LEU A 153 1.20 0.60 -9.83
CA LEU A 153 2.48 1.21 -10.22
C LEU A 153 2.52 1.52 -11.72
N ILE A 154 2.07 0.60 -12.59
CA ILE A 154 2.04 0.85 -14.04
C ILE A 154 1.00 1.91 -14.40
N GLN A 155 -0.19 1.84 -13.81
CA GLN A 155 -1.26 2.82 -14.04
C GLN A 155 -0.81 4.23 -13.68
N ASP A 156 -0.23 4.39 -12.48
CA ASP A 156 0.16 5.69 -11.95
C ASP A 156 1.46 6.20 -12.59
N SER A 157 2.31 5.30 -13.10
CA SER A 157 3.58 5.69 -13.71
C SER A 157 3.42 6.63 -14.89
N VAL A 158 2.33 6.52 -15.68
CA VAL A 158 2.07 7.44 -16.80
C VAL A 158 2.00 8.88 -16.30
N LEU A 159 1.15 9.15 -15.30
CA LEU A 159 1.02 10.48 -14.71
C LEU A 159 2.28 10.88 -13.93
N MET A 160 2.89 9.95 -13.21
CA MET A 160 4.06 10.24 -12.39
C MET A 160 5.31 10.55 -13.22
N MET A 161 5.42 9.99 -14.43
CA MET A 161 6.49 10.32 -15.39
C MET A 161 6.30 11.72 -15.99
N GLU A 162 5.07 12.18 -16.21
CA GLU A 162 4.79 13.57 -16.61
C GLU A 162 5.15 14.55 -15.49
N LEU A 163 4.76 14.24 -14.25
CA LEU A 163 4.99 15.12 -13.10
C LEU A 163 6.47 15.15 -12.67
N GLN A 164 7.19 14.04 -12.77
CA GLN A 164 8.57 13.92 -12.31
C GLN A 164 9.42 13.06 -13.28
N PRO A 165 9.75 13.56 -14.49
CA PRO A 165 10.41 12.79 -15.53
C PRO A 165 11.83 12.32 -15.17
N CYS A 166 12.48 13.00 -14.24
CA CYS A 166 13.87 12.71 -13.84
C CYS A 166 13.98 11.68 -12.69
N TYR A 167 12.88 11.04 -12.26
CA TYR A 167 12.94 10.10 -11.15
C TYR A 167 13.72 8.82 -11.53
N PRO A 168 14.66 8.33 -10.70
CA PRO A 168 15.51 7.19 -11.07
C PRO A 168 14.75 5.90 -11.40
N ILE A 169 13.54 5.73 -10.85
CA ILE A 169 12.74 4.52 -11.10
C ILE A 169 12.39 4.35 -12.59
N TRP A 170 12.27 5.46 -13.35
CA TRP A 170 11.92 5.44 -14.78
C TRP A 170 13.05 4.92 -15.67
N GLN A 171 14.27 4.80 -15.14
CA GLN A 171 15.39 4.16 -15.84
C GLN A 171 15.25 2.63 -15.91
N HIS A 172 14.30 2.06 -15.18
CA HIS A 172 14.05 0.63 -15.23
C HIS A 172 13.49 0.24 -16.61
N SER A 173 14.04 -0.82 -17.20
CA SER A 173 13.73 -1.28 -18.56
C SER A 173 12.25 -1.51 -18.86
N VAL A 174 11.43 -1.77 -17.83
CA VAL A 174 9.98 -1.93 -17.96
C VAL A 174 9.29 -0.68 -18.53
N PHE A 175 9.79 0.52 -18.22
CA PHE A 175 9.22 1.79 -18.67
C PHE A 175 9.69 2.18 -20.09
N SER A 176 10.68 1.46 -20.63
CA SER A 176 11.10 1.58 -22.04
C SER A 176 10.55 0.43 -22.90
N ASP A 177 9.73 -0.45 -22.33
CA ASP A 177 9.18 -1.61 -23.02
C ASP A 177 8.13 -1.19 -24.06
N GLN A 178 8.10 -1.87 -25.20
CA GLN A 178 7.12 -1.55 -26.25
C GLN A 178 5.67 -1.69 -25.77
N ALA A 179 5.39 -2.65 -24.87
CA ALA A 179 4.05 -2.80 -24.30
C ALA A 179 3.71 -1.66 -23.32
N TYR A 180 4.71 -1.08 -22.64
CA TYR A 180 4.51 0.10 -21.80
C TYR A 180 4.26 1.34 -22.65
N LEU A 181 5.12 1.61 -23.64
CA LEU A 181 4.97 2.74 -24.56
C LEU A 181 3.66 2.73 -25.36
N SER A 182 3.06 1.54 -25.54
CA SER A 182 1.73 1.40 -26.16
C SER A 182 0.58 1.61 -25.16
N PHE A 183 0.82 1.36 -23.88
CA PHE A 183 -0.16 1.59 -22.79
C PHE A 183 -0.18 3.05 -22.34
N GLU A 184 0.97 3.74 -22.41
CA GLU A 184 1.12 5.16 -22.07
C GLU A 184 0.38 6.10 -23.04
N ARG A 185 0.23 5.69 -24.31
CA ARG A 185 -0.46 6.46 -25.36
C ARG A 185 -1.97 6.45 -25.20
#